data_AF-A0A2Z6ANH3-F1
#
_entry.id   AF-A0A2Z6ANH3-F1
#
_cell.length_a   1.000
_cell.length_b   1.000
_cell.length_c   1.000
_cell.angle_alpha   90.00
_cell.angle_beta   90.00
_cell.angle_gamma   90.00
#
_symmetry.space_group_name_H-M   'P 1'
#
loop_
_entity.id
_entity.type
_entity.pdbx_description
1 polymer ?
#
loop_
_entity_poly.entity_id
_entity_poly.type
_entity_poly.pdbx_seq_one_letter_code
_entity_poly.pdbx_strand_id
1 'polypeptide(L)'
;MTDPVGDAVSHIHDKLDTSGWFNTVTNGETKDIVGTLTALPADQADQTIDRLQQSGDLDRVADEVMDGDWFGNGGLSGDERRAFLSDMAGKLDGDSLAALSDAFARADNGGFDSVTELGDAVATHAAPQTKVDYIAAMKGGVDDASQSSYGLGYSGTQLQDAEATAVGDVLASLRGSYAEAGFNAIGDKLSDVLTSALDGQMTTIASQAGATNSITWNADSYEAIMGAAASMGNADLKAQIFDAGVHTMREVRDTNNVFGGLTVLGKDDAMRQMANGLTAIIDSDTTGVMDELTFNQSTMDGSSFAAYAKEMLNQNREGELGQQMGRLQVGNDSSENPVERLNAVETVPGTTQERRANAGALGYFVGGVYAATQARSQDVAEQRETVTAILKSALTVVDKVASLGGPTGRVIAGGAAVGKEWMQIAVKNAIADEGSAAGIRLERAALPVNAQTGELGVGDNVASAFEDRLASVTRTAQP
;
A
#
# COMPACT_ATOMS: atom_id res chain seq x y z
N MET A 1 40.78 -22.33 -23.70
CA MET A 1 40.02 -21.74 -22.58
C MET A 1 38.64 -22.32 -22.71
N THR A 2 38.14 -23.03 -21.71
CA THR A 2 36.74 -23.47 -21.66
C THR A 2 35.87 -22.22 -21.55
N ASP A 3 34.78 -22.14 -22.32
CA ASP A 3 33.74 -21.09 -22.22
C ASP A 3 32.59 -21.70 -21.40
N PRO A 4 32.59 -21.59 -20.05
CA PRO A 4 31.63 -22.32 -19.23
C PRO A 4 30.18 -21.95 -19.54
N VAL A 5 29.95 -20.69 -19.94
CA VAL A 5 28.63 -20.19 -20.35
C VAL A 5 28.22 -20.81 -21.69
N GLY A 6 29.13 -20.82 -22.67
CA GLY A 6 28.88 -21.45 -23.97
C GLY A 6 28.65 -22.96 -23.87
N ASP A 7 29.44 -23.63 -23.02
CA ASP A 7 29.32 -25.06 -22.73
C ASP A 7 27.97 -25.38 -22.06
N ALA A 8 27.53 -24.55 -21.09
CA ALA A 8 26.23 -24.69 -20.43
C ALA A 8 25.05 -24.47 -21.41
N VAL A 9 25.09 -23.41 -22.22
CA VAL A 9 24.04 -23.13 -23.22
C VAL A 9 23.95 -24.28 -24.24
N SER A 10 25.08 -24.77 -24.73
CA SER A 10 25.11 -25.88 -25.69
C SER A 10 24.59 -27.17 -25.05
N HIS A 11 24.96 -27.44 -23.79
CA HIS A 11 24.43 -28.60 -23.07
C HIS A 11 22.92 -28.54 -22.88
N ILE A 12 22.37 -27.38 -22.50
CA ILE A 12 20.95 -27.18 -22.32
C ILE A 12 20.22 -27.32 -23.67
N HIS A 13 20.75 -26.72 -24.74
CA HIS A 13 20.19 -26.84 -26.09
C HIS A 13 20.14 -28.30 -26.56
N ASP A 14 21.23 -29.06 -26.38
CA ASP A 14 21.29 -30.48 -26.77
C ASP A 14 20.27 -31.34 -26.00
N LYS A 15 19.97 -30.98 -24.76
CA LYS A 15 18.96 -31.67 -23.93
C LYS A 15 17.52 -31.31 -24.31
N LEU A 16 17.32 -30.13 -24.87
CA LEU A 16 16.04 -29.65 -25.39
C LEU A 16 15.79 -30.06 -26.86
N ASP A 17 16.84 -30.48 -27.61
CA ASP A 17 16.71 -30.93 -28.99
C ASP A 17 16.04 -32.31 -29.08
N THR A 18 14.72 -32.28 -29.34
CA THR A 18 13.85 -33.45 -29.43
C THR A 18 13.63 -33.95 -30.87
N SER A 19 14.61 -33.77 -31.78
CA SER A 19 14.50 -34.08 -33.22
C SER A 19 14.20 -35.55 -33.65
N GLY A 20 13.71 -36.42 -32.75
CA GLY A 20 13.24 -37.79 -33.02
C GLY A 20 11.73 -38.02 -32.79
N TRP A 21 11.12 -38.91 -33.58
CA TRP A 21 9.65 -39.20 -33.69
C TRP A 21 8.89 -39.43 -32.36
N PHE A 22 9.53 -39.78 -31.24
CA PHE A 22 8.85 -40.15 -29.98
C PHE A 22 9.34 -39.41 -28.70
N ASN A 23 10.10 -38.31 -28.80
CA ASN A 23 10.83 -37.78 -27.65
C ASN A 23 10.16 -36.58 -26.94
N THR A 24 9.60 -36.84 -25.77
CA THR A 24 9.39 -35.84 -24.71
C THR A 24 10.71 -35.66 -23.94
N VAL A 25 11.04 -34.45 -23.47
CA VAL A 25 12.15 -34.27 -22.50
C VAL A 25 11.79 -35.05 -21.24
N THR A 26 12.73 -35.82 -20.72
CA THR A 26 12.51 -36.65 -19.54
C THR A 26 12.76 -35.85 -18.25
N ASN A 27 12.10 -36.22 -17.15
CA ASN A 27 12.38 -35.66 -15.82
C ASN A 27 13.88 -35.67 -15.43
N GLY A 28 14.64 -36.68 -15.88
CA GLY A 28 16.09 -36.73 -15.66
C GLY A 28 16.85 -35.66 -16.43
N GLU A 29 16.42 -35.35 -17.66
CA GLU A 29 16.99 -34.28 -18.47
C GLU A 29 16.62 -32.90 -17.94
N THR A 30 15.39 -32.71 -17.46
CA THR A 30 14.97 -31.49 -16.75
C THR A 30 15.83 -31.25 -15.51
N LYS A 31 16.11 -32.31 -14.72
CA LYS A 31 17.01 -32.21 -13.56
C LYS A 31 18.47 -31.94 -13.94
N ASP A 32 18.94 -32.47 -15.07
CA ASP A 32 20.28 -32.17 -15.59
C ASP A 32 20.40 -30.69 -16.03
N ILE A 33 19.37 -30.15 -16.70
CA ILE A 33 19.29 -28.74 -17.11
C ILE A 33 19.33 -27.83 -15.86
N VAL A 34 18.45 -28.09 -14.89
CA VAL A 34 18.37 -27.34 -13.62
C VAL A 34 19.66 -27.50 -12.81
N GLY A 35 20.23 -28.70 -12.77
CA GLY A 35 21.52 -28.98 -12.14
C GLY A 35 22.67 -28.20 -12.78
N THR A 36 22.63 -28.01 -14.10
CA THR A 36 23.62 -27.21 -14.83
C THR A 36 23.51 -25.75 -14.44
N LEU A 37 22.30 -25.16 -14.47
CA LEU A 37 22.08 -23.75 -14.11
C LEU A 37 22.44 -23.48 -12.64
N THR A 38 22.01 -24.35 -11.72
CA THR A 38 22.28 -24.19 -10.28
C THR A 38 23.76 -24.38 -9.89
N ALA A 39 24.54 -25.12 -10.69
CA ALA A 39 25.97 -25.26 -10.47
C ALA A 39 26.79 -24.04 -10.91
N LEU A 40 26.23 -23.15 -11.73
CA LEU A 40 26.93 -21.97 -12.21
C LEU A 40 27.07 -20.91 -11.10
N PRO A 41 28.22 -20.21 -11.05
CA PRO A 41 28.36 -18.96 -10.34
C PRO A 41 27.39 -17.89 -10.87
N ALA A 42 27.05 -16.90 -10.05
CA ALA A 42 26.06 -15.87 -10.37
C ALA A 42 26.30 -15.18 -11.73
N ASP A 43 27.52 -14.72 -11.99
CA ASP A 43 27.89 -14.03 -13.24
C ASP A 43 27.77 -14.90 -14.50
N GLN A 44 27.91 -16.23 -14.34
CA GLN A 44 27.79 -17.18 -15.43
C GLN A 44 26.35 -17.65 -15.61
N ALA A 45 25.61 -17.85 -14.52
CA ALA A 45 24.20 -18.19 -14.56
C ALA A 45 23.40 -17.10 -15.28
N ASP A 46 23.67 -15.84 -14.94
CA ASP A 46 23.08 -14.65 -15.55
C ASP A 46 23.33 -14.59 -17.06
N GLN A 47 24.61 -14.66 -17.48
CA GLN A 47 24.97 -14.72 -18.91
C GLN A 47 24.38 -15.95 -19.64
N THR A 48 24.20 -17.07 -18.95
CA THR A 48 23.57 -18.26 -19.53
C THR A 48 22.08 -18.01 -19.76
N ILE A 49 21.35 -17.41 -18.81
CA ILE A 49 19.93 -17.04 -18.97
C ILE A 49 19.76 -16.06 -20.12
N ASP A 50 20.59 -15.01 -20.21
CA ASP A 50 20.58 -14.06 -21.31
C ASP A 50 20.73 -14.74 -22.69
N ARG A 51 21.68 -15.67 -22.80
CA ARG A 51 21.93 -16.39 -24.06
C ARG A 51 20.79 -17.35 -24.40
N LEU A 52 20.18 -18.01 -23.41
CA LEU A 52 19.02 -18.87 -23.60
C LEU A 52 17.79 -18.06 -24.02
N GLN A 53 17.61 -16.85 -23.47
CA GLN A 53 16.55 -15.94 -23.89
C GLN A 53 16.75 -15.53 -25.35
N GLN A 54 17.98 -15.17 -25.73
CA GLN A 54 18.32 -14.78 -27.10
C GLN A 54 18.14 -15.91 -28.13
N SER A 55 18.34 -17.18 -27.72
CA SER A 55 18.14 -18.33 -28.60
C SER A 55 16.68 -18.81 -28.64
N GLY A 56 15.82 -18.36 -27.70
CA GLY A 56 14.47 -18.88 -27.51
C GLY A 56 14.41 -20.20 -26.76
N ASP A 57 15.54 -20.70 -26.25
CA ASP A 57 15.59 -21.93 -25.46
C ASP A 57 15.10 -21.70 -24.02
N LEU A 58 15.12 -20.46 -23.51
CA LEU A 58 14.62 -20.14 -22.17
C LEU A 58 13.12 -20.47 -22.01
N ASP A 59 12.32 -20.22 -23.05
CA ASP A 59 10.89 -20.55 -23.06
C ASP A 59 10.67 -22.06 -22.93
N ARG A 60 11.49 -22.85 -23.62
CA ARG A 60 11.46 -24.31 -23.54
C ARG A 60 11.93 -24.81 -22.18
N VAL A 61 12.96 -24.19 -21.60
CA VAL A 61 13.38 -24.51 -20.22
C VAL A 61 12.22 -24.25 -19.26
N ALA A 62 11.49 -23.14 -19.43
CA ALA A 62 10.33 -22.83 -18.61
C ALA A 62 9.21 -23.87 -18.81
N ASP A 63 8.89 -24.26 -20.04
CA ASP A 63 7.94 -25.34 -20.33
C ASP A 63 8.29 -26.63 -19.59
N GLU A 64 9.53 -27.08 -19.68
CA GLU A 64 9.97 -28.36 -19.09
C GLU A 64 10.07 -28.30 -17.55
N VAL A 65 10.44 -27.15 -16.98
CA VAL A 65 10.40 -26.96 -15.52
C VAL A 65 8.96 -27.02 -15.00
N MET A 66 8.00 -26.58 -15.80
CA MET A 66 6.59 -26.45 -15.43
C MET A 66 5.69 -27.62 -15.83
N ASP A 67 6.13 -28.53 -16.71
CA ASP A 67 5.33 -29.65 -17.20
C ASP A 67 5.09 -30.73 -16.11
N GLY A 68 4.09 -30.48 -15.26
CA GLY A 68 3.68 -31.34 -14.15
C GLY A 68 2.81 -32.53 -14.56
N ASP A 69 2.90 -33.05 -15.78
CA ASP A 69 1.97 -34.07 -16.26
C ASP A 69 1.94 -35.32 -15.36
N TRP A 70 0.71 -35.74 -15.02
CA TRP A 70 0.36 -36.78 -14.03
C TRP A 70 1.08 -38.13 -14.28
N PHE A 71 1.55 -38.36 -15.50
CA PHE A 71 2.27 -39.56 -15.92
C PHE A 71 3.80 -39.48 -15.81
N GLY A 72 4.34 -38.56 -14.99
CA GLY A 72 5.68 -38.68 -14.42
C GLY A 72 6.85 -38.59 -15.40
N ASN A 73 6.67 -37.92 -16.53
CA ASN A 73 7.70 -37.83 -17.57
C ASN A 73 8.31 -36.42 -17.77
N GLY A 74 7.78 -35.31 -17.26
CA GLY A 74 8.20 -33.95 -17.67
C GLY A 74 8.93 -33.07 -16.65
N GLY A 75 8.31 -32.68 -15.52
CA GLY A 75 8.76 -31.52 -14.74
C GLY A 75 9.35 -31.76 -13.35
N LEU A 76 9.80 -30.68 -12.70
CA LEU A 76 10.27 -30.69 -11.32
C LEU A 76 9.12 -30.93 -10.33
N SER A 77 9.37 -31.60 -9.21
CA SER A 77 8.43 -31.57 -8.08
C SER A 77 8.31 -30.16 -7.49
N GLY A 78 7.22 -29.85 -6.77
CA GLY A 78 7.03 -28.53 -6.18
C GLY A 78 8.18 -28.08 -5.26
N ASP A 79 8.81 -29.01 -4.52
CA ASP A 79 9.95 -28.69 -3.66
C ASP A 79 11.23 -28.45 -4.47
N GLU A 80 11.47 -29.23 -5.53
CA GLU A 80 12.59 -29.03 -6.44
C GLU A 80 12.46 -27.71 -7.21
N ARG A 81 11.24 -27.37 -7.64
CA ARG A 81 10.94 -26.10 -8.30
C ARG A 81 11.20 -24.93 -7.38
N ARG A 82 10.68 -24.95 -6.14
CA ARG A 82 10.97 -23.89 -5.15
C ARG A 82 12.47 -23.75 -4.88
N ALA A 83 13.19 -24.86 -4.73
CA ALA A 83 14.64 -24.82 -4.53
C ALA A 83 15.38 -24.19 -5.73
N PHE A 84 14.95 -24.50 -6.94
CA PHE A 84 15.48 -23.89 -8.16
C PHE A 84 15.19 -22.37 -8.21
N LEU A 85 13.93 -21.97 -7.99
CA LEU A 85 13.54 -20.56 -7.99
C LEU A 85 14.28 -19.76 -6.91
N SER A 86 14.43 -20.30 -5.70
CA SER A 86 15.21 -19.68 -4.62
C SER A 86 16.69 -19.50 -5.00
N ASP A 87 17.30 -20.49 -5.66
CA ASP A 87 18.70 -20.40 -6.11
C ASP A 87 18.88 -19.35 -7.20
N MET A 88 17.98 -19.31 -8.19
CA MET A 88 17.99 -18.31 -9.26
C MET A 88 17.74 -16.90 -8.71
N ALA A 89 16.73 -16.72 -7.85
CA ALA A 89 16.44 -15.45 -7.19
C ALA A 89 17.63 -14.91 -6.37
N GLY A 90 18.45 -15.80 -5.79
CA GLY A 90 19.65 -15.42 -5.05
C GLY A 90 20.87 -15.07 -5.92
N LYS A 91 20.85 -15.37 -7.22
CA LYS A 91 22.02 -15.29 -8.11
C LYS A 91 21.85 -14.33 -9.29
N LEU A 92 20.69 -14.35 -9.92
CA LEU A 92 20.41 -13.61 -11.15
C LEU A 92 20.18 -12.13 -10.87
N ASP A 93 20.40 -11.29 -11.87
CA ASP A 93 20.04 -9.88 -11.82
C ASP A 93 18.55 -9.64 -12.14
N GLY A 94 18.11 -8.38 -12.06
CA GLY A 94 16.70 -8.04 -12.23
C GLY A 94 16.17 -8.33 -13.65
N ASP A 95 17.00 -8.13 -14.67
CA ASP A 95 16.62 -8.32 -16.08
C ASP A 95 16.52 -9.82 -16.39
N SER A 96 17.48 -10.63 -15.94
CA SER A 96 17.45 -12.09 -16.06
C SER A 96 16.28 -12.72 -15.31
N LEU A 97 15.95 -12.20 -14.13
CA LEU A 97 14.77 -12.65 -13.38
C LEU A 97 13.46 -12.29 -14.08
N ALA A 98 13.36 -11.10 -14.66
CA ALA A 98 12.20 -10.71 -15.46
C ALA A 98 12.06 -11.56 -16.73
N ALA A 99 13.18 -11.85 -17.41
CA ALA A 99 13.19 -12.76 -18.55
C ALA A 99 12.70 -14.17 -18.18
N LEU A 100 13.05 -14.65 -16.99
CA LEU A 100 12.58 -15.93 -16.47
C LEU A 100 11.06 -15.88 -16.13
N SER A 101 10.58 -14.80 -15.53
CA SER A 101 9.14 -14.56 -15.31
C SER A 101 8.36 -14.55 -16.63
N ASP A 102 8.85 -13.82 -17.65
CA ASP A 102 8.24 -13.77 -18.98
C ASP A 102 8.22 -15.15 -19.68
N ALA A 103 9.26 -15.97 -19.46
CA ALA A 103 9.31 -17.33 -19.97
C ALA A 103 8.26 -18.22 -19.27
N PHE A 104 8.13 -18.12 -17.95
CA PHE A 104 7.09 -18.83 -17.19
C PHE A 104 5.67 -18.37 -17.53
N ALA A 105 5.46 -17.09 -17.82
CA ALA A 105 4.16 -16.58 -18.25
C ALA A 105 3.72 -17.15 -19.61
N ARG A 106 4.69 -17.46 -20.49
CA ARG A 106 4.45 -17.98 -21.85
C ARG A 106 4.40 -19.50 -21.95
N ALA A 107 4.82 -20.21 -20.90
CA ALA A 107 4.88 -21.67 -20.91
C ALA A 107 3.48 -22.32 -20.94
N ASP A 108 3.33 -23.46 -21.62
CA ASP A 108 2.03 -24.13 -21.88
C ASP A 108 1.32 -24.58 -20.58
N ASN A 109 2.10 -24.96 -19.56
CA ASN A 109 1.64 -25.26 -18.20
C ASN A 109 2.11 -24.20 -17.17
N GLY A 110 2.69 -23.10 -17.66
CA GLY A 110 3.04 -21.92 -16.87
C GLY A 110 1.87 -20.95 -16.72
N GLY A 111 2.16 -19.74 -16.23
CA GLY A 111 1.16 -18.71 -15.95
C GLY A 111 1.22 -18.22 -14.51
N PHE A 112 0.05 -17.97 -13.91
CA PHE A 112 -0.08 -17.27 -12.63
C PHE A 112 0.80 -17.82 -11.51
N ASP A 113 0.65 -19.11 -11.19
CA ASP A 113 1.35 -19.75 -10.07
C ASP A 113 2.88 -19.70 -10.23
N SER A 114 3.37 -19.74 -11.47
CA SER A 114 4.82 -19.82 -11.75
C SER A 114 5.48 -18.45 -11.59
N VAL A 115 4.83 -17.43 -12.15
CA VAL A 115 5.29 -16.04 -12.06
C VAL A 115 5.23 -15.56 -10.61
N THR A 116 4.16 -15.91 -9.87
CA THR A 116 4.01 -15.58 -8.45
C THR A 116 4.99 -16.34 -7.56
N GLU A 117 5.22 -17.65 -7.77
CA GLU A 117 6.25 -18.40 -7.03
C GLU A 117 7.67 -17.83 -7.26
N LEU A 118 7.99 -17.38 -8.48
CA LEU A 118 9.25 -16.69 -8.75
C LEU A 118 9.28 -15.32 -8.07
N GLY A 119 8.20 -14.54 -8.13
CA GLY A 119 8.04 -13.27 -7.40
C GLY A 119 8.30 -13.43 -5.90
N ASP A 120 7.72 -14.45 -5.27
CA ASP A 120 7.96 -14.81 -3.86
C ASP A 120 9.42 -15.18 -3.58
N ALA A 121 10.04 -15.94 -4.48
CA ALA A 121 11.46 -16.29 -4.37
C ALA A 121 12.34 -15.04 -4.47
N VAL A 122 12.05 -14.12 -5.40
CA VAL A 122 12.73 -12.82 -5.52
C VAL A 122 12.52 -11.97 -4.26
N ALA A 123 11.29 -11.87 -3.77
CA ALA A 123 10.94 -11.17 -2.54
C ALA A 123 11.68 -11.72 -1.32
N THR A 124 11.96 -13.03 -1.29
CA THR A 124 12.61 -13.70 -0.15
C THR A 124 14.13 -13.70 -0.24
N HIS A 125 14.70 -13.95 -1.43
CA HIS A 125 16.10 -14.32 -1.59
C HIS A 125 16.95 -13.29 -2.34
N ALA A 126 16.34 -12.45 -3.18
CA ALA A 126 17.11 -11.50 -3.98
C ALA A 126 17.68 -10.35 -3.13
N ALA A 127 18.79 -9.78 -3.59
CA ALA A 127 19.35 -8.58 -2.98
C ALA A 127 18.39 -7.37 -3.18
N PRO A 128 18.38 -6.38 -2.27
CA PRO A 128 17.46 -5.24 -2.37
C PRO A 128 17.53 -4.47 -3.70
N GLN A 129 18.72 -4.32 -4.28
CA GLN A 129 18.86 -3.65 -5.59
C GLN A 129 18.27 -4.51 -6.71
N THR A 130 18.58 -5.81 -6.74
CA THR A 130 18.01 -6.77 -7.70
C THR A 130 16.49 -6.76 -7.69
N LYS A 131 15.86 -6.63 -6.52
CA LYS A 131 14.40 -6.49 -6.38
C LYS A 131 13.86 -5.24 -7.07
N VAL A 132 14.56 -4.11 -6.94
CA VAL A 132 14.19 -2.85 -7.61
C VAL A 132 14.35 -2.99 -9.13
N ASP A 133 15.45 -3.60 -9.56
CA ASP A 133 15.73 -3.81 -10.98
C ASP A 133 14.68 -4.77 -11.60
N TYR A 134 14.30 -5.83 -10.88
CA TYR A 134 13.21 -6.75 -11.26
C TYR A 134 11.87 -6.01 -11.40
N ILE A 135 11.48 -5.16 -10.45
CA ILE A 135 10.26 -4.35 -10.55
C ILE A 135 10.30 -3.45 -11.79
N ALA A 136 11.44 -2.82 -12.07
CA ALA A 136 11.60 -1.94 -13.22
C ALA A 136 11.46 -2.70 -14.56
N ALA A 137 12.04 -3.91 -14.64
CA ALA A 137 11.98 -4.76 -15.82
C ALA A 137 10.57 -5.34 -16.05
N MET A 138 9.90 -5.79 -14.99
CA MET A 138 8.54 -6.37 -15.05
C MET A 138 7.44 -5.35 -15.34
N LYS A 139 7.70 -4.05 -15.14
CA LYS A 139 6.70 -2.98 -15.30
C LYS A 139 5.92 -3.03 -16.61
N GLY A 140 6.58 -3.43 -17.71
CA GLY A 140 5.94 -3.50 -19.03
C GLY A 140 4.85 -4.57 -19.15
N GLY A 141 4.91 -5.61 -18.31
CA GLY A 141 3.94 -6.72 -18.28
C GLY A 141 2.80 -6.52 -17.28
N VAL A 142 2.92 -5.59 -16.33
CA VAL A 142 1.89 -5.31 -15.32
C VAL A 142 0.65 -4.70 -15.98
N ASP A 143 -0.51 -5.34 -15.79
CA ASP A 143 -1.80 -4.85 -16.27
C ASP A 143 -2.95 -5.14 -15.28
N ASP A 144 -4.11 -4.54 -15.51
CA ASP A 144 -5.35 -4.89 -14.81
C ASP A 144 -6.01 -6.07 -15.52
N ALA A 145 -5.52 -7.29 -15.23
CA ALA A 145 -5.98 -8.53 -15.84
C ALA A 145 -6.75 -9.42 -14.87
N SER A 146 -7.56 -10.33 -15.44
CA SER A 146 -8.28 -11.35 -14.68
C SER A 146 -8.16 -12.72 -15.35
N GLN A 147 -8.13 -13.77 -14.53
CA GLN A 147 -8.01 -15.14 -14.99
C GLN A 147 -9.30 -15.90 -14.73
N SER A 148 -9.75 -16.70 -15.69
CA SER A 148 -11.00 -17.47 -15.56
C SER A 148 -10.75 -18.97 -15.61
N SER A 149 -11.34 -19.69 -14.66
CA SER A 149 -11.36 -21.14 -14.60
C SER A 149 -12.78 -21.68 -14.81
N TYR A 150 -12.92 -22.80 -15.51
CA TYR A 150 -14.21 -23.38 -15.86
C TYR A 150 -14.26 -24.88 -15.55
N GLY A 151 -15.40 -25.34 -15.06
CA GLY A 151 -15.69 -26.74 -14.81
C GLY A 151 -17.17 -27.07 -15.03
N LEU A 152 -17.53 -28.35 -14.96
CA LEU A 152 -18.94 -28.75 -15.07
C LEU A 152 -19.75 -28.21 -13.89
N GLY A 153 -20.60 -27.21 -14.16
CA GLY A 153 -21.44 -26.55 -13.15
C GLY A 153 -20.71 -25.50 -12.29
N TYR A 154 -19.50 -25.10 -12.69
CA TYR A 154 -18.64 -24.16 -11.94
C TYR A 154 -17.91 -23.21 -12.89
N SER A 155 -17.78 -21.94 -12.52
CA SER A 155 -16.77 -21.04 -13.07
C SER A 155 -16.19 -20.15 -11.98
N GLY A 156 -14.89 -19.91 -12.01
CA GLY A 156 -14.20 -18.95 -11.14
C GLY A 156 -13.53 -17.87 -11.97
N THR A 157 -13.47 -16.65 -11.46
CA THR A 157 -12.65 -15.57 -12.02
C THR A 157 -11.81 -14.98 -10.90
N GLN A 158 -10.49 -15.05 -11.05
CA GLN A 158 -9.50 -14.41 -10.19
C GLN A 158 -9.18 -13.04 -10.78
N LEU A 159 -9.36 -11.99 -9.99
CA LEU A 159 -9.18 -10.59 -10.36
C LEU A 159 -7.73 -10.18 -10.05
N GLN A 160 -6.79 -10.93 -10.61
CA GLN A 160 -5.36 -10.72 -10.41
C GLN A 160 -4.61 -10.93 -11.72
N ASP A 161 -3.60 -10.10 -11.89
CA ASP A 161 -2.55 -10.25 -12.88
C ASP A 161 -1.31 -10.89 -12.24
N ALA A 162 -0.65 -11.79 -12.94
CA ALA A 162 0.43 -12.59 -12.36
C ALA A 162 1.67 -11.74 -12.11
N GLU A 163 2.00 -10.90 -13.08
CA GLU A 163 3.09 -9.95 -13.07
C GLU A 163 2.85 -8.88 -12.01
N ALA A 164 1.62 -8.33 -11.93
CA ALA A 164 1.23 -7.38 -10.89
C ALA A 164 1.33 -7.98 -9.49
N THR A 165 0.93 -9.25 -9.32
CA THR A 165 1.02 -9.96 -8.03
C THR A 165 2.48 -10.16 -7.64
N ALA A 166 3.31 -10.70 -8.54
CA ALA A 166 4.74 -10.91 -8.30
C ALA A 166 5.48 -9.59 -8.00
N VAL A 167 5.18 -8.52 -8.74
CA VAL A 167 5.71 -7.17 -8.47
C VAL A 167 5.23 -6.68 -7.10
N GLY A 168 3.97 -6.91 -6.75
CA GLY A 168 3.38 -6.58 -5.45
C GLY A 168 4.12 -7.24 -4.29
N ASP A 169 4.41 -8.54 -4.37
CA ASP A 169 5.11 -9.28 -3.33
C ASP A 169 6.57 -8.81 -3.18
N VAL A 170 7.26 -8.56 -4.30
CA VAL A 170 8.61 -8.00 -4.28
C VAL A 170 8.61 -6.59 -3.68
N LEU A 171 7.66 -5.74 -4.07
CA LEU A 171 7.50 -4.38 -3.54
C LEU A 171 7.20 -4.40 -2.03
N ALA A 172 6.31 -5.29 -1.59
CA ALA A 172 5.96 -5.52 -0.19
C ALA A 172 7.14 -6.02 0.67
N SER A 173 8.18 -6.58 0.06
CA SER A 173 9.39 -7.04 0.75
C SER A 173 10.43 -5.92 0.98
N LEU A 174 10.33 -4.80 0.27
CA LEU A 174 11.30 -3.71 0.31
C LEU A 174 11.09 -2.77 1.50
N ARG A 175 12.16 -2.16 2.01
CA ARG A 175 12.08 -1.19 3.11
C ARG A 175 12.97 0.02 2.87
N GLY A 176 12.62 1.17 3.47
CA GLY A 176 13.41 2.39 3.45
C GLY A 176 13.65 2.93 2.05
N SER A 177 14.90 3.31 1.73
CA SER A 177 15.26 3.87 0.42
C SER A 177 15.04 2.90 -0.74
N TYR A 178 15.09 1.59 -0.52
CA TYR A 178 14.81 0.62 -1.57
C TYR A 178 13.31 0.50 -1.84
N ALA A 179 12.45 0.63 -0.82
CA ALA A 179 11.00 0.72 -1.04
C ALA A 179 10.69 1.95 -1.89
N GLU A 180 11.29 3.10 -1.57
CA GLU A 180 11.15 4.33 -2.37
C GLU A 180 11.62 4.13 -3.81
N ALA A 181 12.76 3.48 -4.03
CA ALA A 181 13.22 3.15 -5.38
C ALA A 181 12.25 2.20 -6.12
N GLY A 182 11.69 1.19 -5.44
CA GLY A 182 10.71 0.27 -6.01
C GLY A 182 9.38 0.95 -6.40
N PHE A 183 8.83 1.80 -5.52
CA PHE A 183 7.62 2.58 -5.85
C PHE A 183 7.85 3.55 -7.01
N ASN A 184 9.04 4.17 -7.08
CA ASN A 184 9.41 5.02 -8.22
C ASN A 184 9.59 4.20 -9.51
N ALA A 185 10.13 2.98 -9.41
CA ALA A 185 10.32 2.09 -10.56
C ALA A 185 8.97 1.68 -11.17
N ILE A 186 8.01 1.23 -10.34
CA ILE A 186 6.68 0.84 -10.84
C ILE A 186 5.89 2.05 -11.34
N GLY A 187 5.93 3.17 -10.63
CA GLY A 187 5.35 4.45 -11.06
C GLY A 187 3.85 4.36 -11.38
N ASP A 188 3.48 4.66 -12.62
CA ASP A 188 2.10 4.71 -13.13
C ASP A 188 1.37 3.36 -13.12
N LYS A 189 2.08 2.25 -12.89
CA LYS A 189 1.50 0.92 -12.77
C LYS A 189 1.13 0.50 -11.34
N LEU A 190 1.29 1.41 -10.38
CA LEU A 190 0.96 1.12 -8.97
C LEU A 190 -0.51 0.76 -8.77
N SER A 191 -1.45 1.39 -9.49
CA SER A 191 -2.89 1.07 -9.36
C SER A 191 -3.17 -0.40 -9.65
N ASP A 192 -2.58 -0.91 -10.72
CA ASP A 192 -2.79 -2.27 -11.23
C ASP A 192 -2.24 -3.31 -10.23
N VAL A 193 -1.08 -2.99 -9.63
CA VAL A 193 -0.49 -3.77 -8.52
C VAL A 193 -1.40 -3.77 -7.29
N LEU A 194 -1.92 -2.61 -6.89
CA LEU A 194 -2.79 -2.50 -5.71
C LEU A 194 -4.13 -3.24 -5.91
N THR A 195 -4.69 -3.22 -7.12
CA THR A 195 -5.89 -3.99 -7.46
C THR A 195 -5.63 -5.49 -7.40
N SER A 196 -4.53 -5.96 -7.99
CA SER A 196 -4.16 -7.39 -7.93
C SER A 196 -3.84 -7.86 -6.50
N ALA A 197 -3.32 -6.97 -5.64
CA ALA A 197 -3.00 -7.28 -4.25
C ALA A 197 -4.22 -7.50 -3.33
N LEU A 198 -5.45 -7.36 -3.85
CA LEU A 198 -6.70 -7.62 -3.12
C LEU A 198 -7.18 -9.06 -3.20
N ASP A 199 -6.55 -9.89 -4.04
CA ASP A 199 -6.87 -11.32 -4.22
C ASP A 199 -8.39 -11.55 -4.34
N GLY A 200 -8.99 -10.79 -5.26
CA GLY A 200 -10.42 -10.85 -5.52
C GLY A 200 -10.77 -12.12 -6.28
N GLN A 201 -11.56 -13.00 -5.70
CA GLN A 201 -12.00 -14.24 -6.37
C GLN A 201 -13.52 -14.28 -6.48
N MET A 202 -14.01 -14.19 -7.72
CA MET A 202 -15.42 -14.43 -8.05
C MET A 202 -15.63 -15.91 -8.34
N THR A 203 -16.70 -16.49 -7.80
CA THR A 203 -17.10 -17.88 -8.03
C THR A 203 -18.57 -17.94 -8.39
N THR A 204 -18.89 -18.66 -9.47
CA THR A 204 -20.25 -18.98 -9.90
C THR A 204 -20.45 -20.49 -9.85
N ILE A 205 -21.47 -20.93 -9.12
CA ILE A 205 -21.88 -22.33 -9.05
C ILE A 205 -23.25 -22.44 -9.71
N ALA A 206 -23.35 -23.23 -10.78
CA ALA A 206 -24.59 -23.51 -11.48
C ALA A 206 -25.21 -24.81 -10.96
N SER A 207 -26.43 -24.72 -10.44
CA SER A 207 -27.21 -25.88 -9.95
C SER A 207 -28.57 -25.97 -10.65
N GLN A 208 -29.29 -27.09 -10.45
CA GLN A 208 -30.67 -27.21 -10.93
C GLN A 208 -31.63 -26.17 -10.32
N ALA A 209 -31.26 -25.56 -9.18
CA ALA A 209 -32.04 -24.52 -8.51
C ALA A 209 -31.69 -23.09 -8.99
N GLY A 210 -30.72 -22.93 -9.91
CA GLY A 210 -30.22 -21.64 -10.38
C GLY A 210 -28.71 -21.49 -10.16
N ALA A 211 -28.15 -20.38 -10.65
CA ALA A 211 -26.75 -20.02 -10.43
C ALA A 211 -26.59 -19.16 -9.18
N THR A 212 -25.60 -19.47 -8.35
CA THR A 212 -25.19 -18.67 -7.19
C THR A 212 -23.83 -18.05 -7.46
N ASN A 213 -23.69 -16.75 -7.24
CA ASN A 213 -22.42 -16.04 -7.38
C ASN A 213 -21.91 -15.65 -6.01
N SER A 214 -20.62 -15.79 -5.77
CA SER A 214 -19.94 -15.25 -4.59
C SER A 214 -18.66 -14.52 -5.00
N ILE A 215 -18.24 -13.55 -4.20
CA ILE A 215 -16.92 -12.92 -4.32
C ILE A 215 -16.23 -12.91 -2.96
N THR A 216 -14.96 -13.29 -2.93
CA THR A 216 -14.07 -13.22 -1.77
C THR A 216 -12.95 -12.22 -2.03
N TRP A 217 -12.40 -11.65 -0.96
CA TRP A 217 -11.29 -10.69 -0.99
C TRP A 217 -10.29 -11.04 0.11
N ASN A 218 -9.00 -10.87 -0.17
CA ASN A 218 -7.92 -10.93 0.81
C ASN A 218 -6.91 -9.80 0.54
N ALA A 219 -6.84 -8.81 1.44
CA ALA A 219 -5.98 -7.63 1.28
C ALA A 219 -4.68 -7.72 2.10
N ASP A 220 -4.21 -8.92 2.46
CA ASP A 220 -2.93 -9.12 3.16
C ASP A 220 -1.74 -8.56 2.37
N SER A 221 -1.65 -8.87 1.07
CA SER A 221 -0.58 -8.34 0.20
C SER A 221 -0.68 -6.82 0.05
N TYR A 222 -1.90 -6.28 -0.08
CA TYR A 222 -2.14 -4.84 -0.08
C TYR A 222 -1.61 -4.19 1.22
N GLU A 223 -1.94 -4.73 2.38
CA GLU A 223 -1.47 -4.21 3.67
C GLU A 223 0.07 -4.26 3.77
N ALA A 224 0.70 -5.33 3.25
CA ALA A 224 2.16 -5.46 3.21
C ALA A 224 2.83 -4.43 2.29
N ILE A 225 2.24 -4.14 1.11
CA ILE A 225 2.70 -3.06 0.20
C ILE A 225 2.62 -1.71 0.90
N MET A 226 1.51 -1.41 1.58
CA MET A 226 1.36 -0.17 2.35
C MET A 226 2.38 -0.09 3.49
N GLY A 227 2.71 -1.21 4.13
CA GLY A 227 3.78 -1.31 5.13
C GLY A 227 5.17 -1.01 4.55
N ALA A 228 5.46 -1.42 3.32
CA ALA A 228 6.67 -1.03 2.61
C ALA A 228 6.70 0.49 2.36
N ALA A 229 5.57 1.07 1.91
CA ALA A 229 5.44 2.52 1.68
C ALA A 229 5.63 3.33 2.97
N ALA A 230 5.04 2.88 4.08
CA ALA A 230 5.18 3.51 5.39
C ALA A 230 6.65 3.59 5.86
N SER A 231 7.50 2.65 5.43
CA SER A 231 8.92 2.63 5.81
C SER A 231 9.80 3.65 5.09
N MET A 232 9.28 4.35 4.08
CA MET A 232 10.03 5.32 3.28
C MET A 232 10.24 6.65 4.02
N GLY A 233 11.15 7.50 3.50
CA GLY A 233 11.36 8.86 4.02
C GLY A 233 10.58 9.96 3.28
N ASN A 234 10.12 9.69 2.06
CA ASN A 234 9.52 10.69 1.18
C ASN A 234 8.00 10.83 1.44
N ALA A 235 7.60 11.97 2.02
CA ALA A 235 6.21 12.26 2.36
C ALA A 235 5.30 12.43 1.13
N ASP A 236 5.80 13.02 0.04
CA ASP A 236 5.02 13.23 -1.19
C ASP A 236 4.68 11.88 -1.84
N LEU A 237 5.68 10.99 -1.96
CA LEU A 237 5.45 9.65 -2.50
C LEU A 237 4.49 8.84 -1.60
N LYS A 238 4.60 8.97 -0.27
CA LYS A 238 3.64 8.37 0.67
C LYS A 238 2.21 8.88 0.44
N ALA A 239 2.04 10.19 0.25
CA ALA A 239 0.73 10.79 -0.02
C ALA A 239 0.14 10.31 -1.35
N GLN A 240 0.96 10.15 -2.39
CA GLN A 240 0.53 9.59 -3.68
C GLN A 240 0.11 8.12 -3.56
N ILE A 241 0.88 7.29 -2.84
CA ILE A 241 0.54 5.89 -2.60
C ILE A 241 -0.73 5.78 -1.74
N PHE A 242 -0.87 6.64 -0.73
CA PHE A 242 -2.08 6.71 0.08
C PHE A 242 -3.32 7.04 -0.77
N ASP A 243 -3.21 8.02 -1.67
CA ASP A 243 -4.28 8.40 -2.58
C ASP A 243 -4.70 7.24 -3.50
N ALA A 244 -3.73 6.61 -4.15
CA ALA A 244 -3.95 5.42 -4.97
C ALA A 244 -4.59 4.28 -4.16
N GLY A 245 -4.09 4.03 -2.95
CA GLY A 245 -4.63 3.03 -2.06
C GLY A 245 -6.08 3.29 -1.63
N VAL A 246 -6.43 4.55 -1.35
CA VAL A 246 -7.83 4.92 -1.05
C VAL A 246 -8.72 4.73 -2.27
N HIS A 247 -8.22 5.00 -3.49
CA HIS A 247 -8.98 4.75 -4.71
C HIS A 247 -9.39 3.27 -4.80
N THR A 248 -8.43 2.35 -4.68
CA THR A 248 -8.69 0.90 -4.66
C THR A 248 -9.66 0.51 -3.52
N MET A 249 -9.51 1.10 -2.33
CA MET A 249 -10.41 0.83 -1.19
C MET A 249 -11.87 1.22 -1.51
N ARG A 250 -12.07 2.33 -2.22
CA ARG A 250 -13.41 2.76 -2.63
C ARG A 250 -14.04 1.80 -3.62
N GLU A 251 -13.26 1.23 -4.55
CA GLU A 251 -13.76 0.24 -5.51
C GLU A 251 -14.26 -1.04 -4.80
N VAL A 252 -13.50 -1.55 -3.84
CA VAL A 252 -13.93 -2.70 -3.01
C VAL A 252 -15.18 -2.35 -2.21
N ARG A 253 -15.21 -1.17 -1.58
CA ARG A 253 -16.36 -0.69 -0.82
C ARG A 253 -17.62 -0.56 -1.67
N ASP A 254 -17.48 -0.05 -2.89
CA ASP A 254 -18.59 0.25 -3.77
C ASP A 254 -19.03 -0.99 -4.58
N THR A 255 -18.26 -2.09 -4.49
CA THR A 255 -18.67 -3.43 -4.94
C THR A 255 -19.87 -3.90 -4.11
N ASN A 256 -21.07 -3.56 -4.57
CA ASN A 256 -22.35 -3.93 -3.95
C ASN A 256 -23.24 -4.65 -4.98
N ASN A 257 -23.71 -5.83 -4.58
CA ASN A 257 -24.77 -6.65 -5.17
C ASN A 257 -25.16 -6.28 -6.61
N VAL A 258 -24.47 -6.89 -7.58
CA VAL A 258 -25.03 -7.06 -8.92
C VAL A 258 -26.41 -7.70 -8.74
N PHE A 259 -27.44 -7.11 -9.36
CA PHE A 259 -28.81 -7.63 -9.38
C PHE A 259 -28.78 -9.15 -9.62
N GLY A 260 -29.20 -9.97 -8.64
CA GLY A 260 -29.34 -11.42 -8.82
C GLY A 260 -28.58 -12.35 -7.86
N GLY A 261 -28.36 -11.97 -6.59
CA GLY A 261 -27.95 -12.94 -5.56
C GLY A 261 -26.44 -13.17 -5.43
N LEU A 262 -25.63 -12.13 -5.62
CA LEU A 262 -24.20 -12.15 -5.28
C LEU A 262 -24.02 -12.21 -3.75
N THR A 263 -23.27 -13.19 -3.26
CA THR A 263 -22.85 -13.28 -1.86
C THR A 263 -21.44 -12.73 -1.71
N VAL A 264 -21.29 -11.62 -0.99
CA VAL A 264 -19.97 -11.02 -0.73
C VAL A 264 -19.42 -11.58 0.57
N LEU A 265 -18.22 -12.18 0.52
CA LEU A 265 -17.53 -12.80 1.64
C LEU A 265 -16.18 -12.08 1.86
N GLY A 266 -15.72 -11.99 3.10
CA GLY A 266 -14.39 -11.43 3.44
C GLY A 266 -14.22 -9.91 3.26
N LYS A 267 -15.20 -9.20 2.67
CA LYS A 267 -15.13 -7.75 2.42
C LYS A 267 -14.83 -6.92 3.67
N ASP A 268 -15.47 -7.22 4.81
CA ASP A 268 -15.24 -6.46 6.05
C ASP A 268 -13.81 -6.64 6.58
N ASP A 269 -13.23 -7.83 6.40
CA ASP A 269 -11.85 -8.12 6.81
C ASP A 269 -10.85 -7.46 5.84
N ALA A 270 -11.10 -7.55 4.53
CA ALA A 270 -10.32 -6.86 3.50
C ALA A 270 -10.34 -5.33 3.70
N MET A 271 -11.52 -4.72 3.91
CA MET A 271 -11.63 -3.29 4.20
C MET A 271 -10.88 -2.89 5.48
N ARG A 272 -10.80 -3.77 6.47
CA ARG A 272 -10.00 -3.56 7.68
C ARG A 272 -8.50 -3.60 7.39
N GLN A 273 -8.02 -4.60 6.65
CA GLN A 273 -6.63 -4.71 6.20
C GLN A 273 -6.21 -3.49 5.37
N MET A 274 -7.06 -3.06 4.43
CA MET A 274 -6.81 -1.85 3.64
C MET A 274 -6.71 -0.60 4.53
N ALA A 275 -7.64 -0.42 5.47
CA ALA A 275 -7.59 0.68 6.42
C ALA A 275 -6.37 0.62 7.34
N ASN A 276 -5.87 -0.57 7.69
CA ASN A 276 -4.62 -0.74 8.45
C ASN A 276 -3.40 -0.28 7.65
N GLY A 277 -3.29 -0.71 6.39
CA GLY A 277 -2.20 -0.31 5.50
C GLY A 277 -2.18 1.21 5.30
N LEU A 278 -3.33 1.80 4.98
CA LEU A 278 -3.47 3.26 4.81
C LEU A 278 -3.14 4.02 6.10
N THR A 279 -3.58 3.49 7.26
CA THR A 279 -3.20 4.04 8.56
C THR A 279 -1.69 3.99 8.76
N ALA A 280 -1.01 2.89 8.42
CA ALA A 280 0.43 2.77 8.57
C ALA A 280 1.19 3.85 7.79
N ILE A 281 0.71 4.21 6.58
CA ILE A 281 1.29 5.31 5.80
C ILE A 281 1.14 6.64 6.55
N ILE A 282 -0.09 7.01 6.94
CA ILE A 282 -0.32 8.27 7.68
C ILE A 282 0.47 8.29 8.98
N ASP A 283 0.48 7.18 9.73
CA ASP A 283 1.10 7.14 11.04
C ASP A 283 2.64 7.18 10.98
N SER A 284 3.24 6.80 9.85
CA SER A 284 4.69 6.87 9.64
C SER A 284 5.24 8.30 9.54
N ASP A 285 4.44 9.23 9.02
CA ASP A 285 4.74 10.68 8.98
C ASP A 285 3.44 11.46 8.84
N THR A 286 2.71 11.60 9.94
CA THR A 286 1.37 12.19 9.93
C THR A 286 1.40 13.63 9.46
N THR A 287 2.39 14.41 9.90
CA THR A 287 2.51 15.81 9.49
C THR A 287 2.86 15.93 8.02
N GLY A 288 3.88 15.22 7.54
CA GLY A 288 4.35 15.31 6.16
C GLY A 288 3.30 14.81 5.16
N VAL A 289 2.71 13.63 5.41
CA VAL A 289 1.69 13.06 4.51
C VAL A 289 0.48 13.98 4.41
N MET A 290 0.01 14.52 5.54
CA MET A 290 -1.15 15.43 5.52
C MET A 290 -0.83 16.77 4.87
N ASP A 291 0.38 17.31 5.06
CA ASP A 291 0.83 18.51 4.35
C ASP A 291 0.80 18.27 2.83
N GLU A 292 1.34 17.15 2.34
CA GLU A 292 1.35 16.83 0.91
C GLU A 292 -0.06 16.62 0.35
N LEU A 293 -0.91 15.86 1.07
CA LEU A 293 -2.32 15.68 0.68
C LEU A 293 -3.08 17.02 0.59
N THR A 294 -2.75 17.98 1.45
CA THR A 294 -3.44 19.29 1.50
C THR A 294 -3.12 20.17 0.30
N PHE A 295 -1.90 20.06 -0.24
CA PHE A 295 -1.38 20.99 -1.25
C PHE A 295 -1.18 20.35 -2.63
N ASN A 296 -1.29 19.02 -2.75
CA ASN A 296 -1.30 18.34 -4.04
C ASN A 296 -2.63 18.57 -4.77
N GLN A 297 -2.56 18.85 -6.08
CA GLN A 297 -3.74 19.15 -6.90
C GLN A 297 -4.74 17.99 -7.00
N SER A 298 -4.28 16.74 -6.96
CA SER A 298 -5.17 15.57 -7.04
C SER A 298 -5.94 15.33 -5.75
N THR A 299 -5.39 15.72 -4.60
CA THR A 299 -5.94 15.38 -3.28
C THR A 299 -6.46 16.57 -2.48
N MET A 300 -6.16 17.80 -2.90
CA MET A 300 -6.53 19.02 -2.15
C MET A 300 -8.06 19.20 -1.94
N ASP A 301 -8.89 18.44 -2.64
CA ASP A 301 -10.34 18.44 -2.48
C ASP A 301 -10.79 17.72 -1.19
N GLY A 302 -9.91 16.93 -0.58
CA GLY A 302 -10.13 16.17 0.66
C GLY A 302 -10.86 14.85 0.49
N SER A 303 -11.19 14.42 -0.73
CA SER A 303 -12.00 13.22 -0.97
C SER A 303 -11.31 11.95 -0.50
N SER A 304 -10.01 11.81 -0.74
CA SER A 304 -9.26 10.60 -0.39
C SER A 304 -9.11 10.45 1.13
N PHE A 305 -8.70 11.52 1.81
CA PHE A 305 -8.63 11.48 3.27
C PHE A 305 -10.00 11.30 3.93
N ALA A 306 -11.06 11.93 3.40
CA ALA A 306 -12.41 11.75 3.94
C ALA A 306 -12.95 10.32 3.72
N ALA A 307 -12.65 9.67 2.59
CA ALA A 307 -13.02 8.28 2.34
C ALA A 307 -12.31 7.32 3.30
N TYR A 308 -11.01 7.53 3.54
CA TYR A 308 -10.26 6.83 4.59
C TYR A 308 -10.87 7.06 5.98
N ALA A 309 -11.12 8.32 6.36
CA ALA A 309 -11.68 8.64 7.67
C ALA A 309 -13.07 8.00 7.84
N LYS A 310 -13.91 7.98 6.80
CA LYS A 310 -15.22 7.31 6.83
C LYS A 310 -15.08 5.82 7.10
N GLU A 311 -14.10 5.16 6.49
CA GLU A 311 -13.85 3.75 6.74
C GLU A 311 -13.36 3.49 8.17
N MET A 312 -12.45 4.32 8.68
CA MET A 312 -12.02 4.28 10.09
C MET A 312 -13.21 4.42 11.05
N LEU A 313 -14.15 5.33 10.74
CA LEU A 313 -15.37 5.51 11.51
C LEU A 313 -16.31 4.30 11.44
N ASN A 314 -16.51 3.71 10.25
CA ASN A 314 -17.30 2.48 10.11
C ASN A 314 -16.75 1.32 10.96
N GLN A 315 -15.42 1.31 11.17
CA GLN A 315 -14.72 0.33 11.98
C GLN A 315 -14.61 0.71 13.47
N ASN A 316 -15.21 1.82 13.91
CA ASN A 316 -15.12 2.37 15.29
C ASN A 316 -13.68 2.64 15.74
N ARG A 317 -12.87 3.20 14.84
CA ARG A 317 -11.46 3.56 15.05
C ARG A 317 -11.27 5.06 15.28
N GLU A 318 -12.24 5.70 15.96
CA GLU A 318 -12.19 7.13 16.32
C GLU A 318 -10.91 7.48 17.09
N GLY A 319 -10.40 6.53 17.89
CA GLY A 319 -9.18 6.69 18.66
C GLY A 319 -7.95 6.98 17.80
N GLU A 320 -7.83 6.35 16.63
CA GLU A 320 -6.68 6.53 15.73
C GLU A 320 -6.74 7.88 15.00
N LEU A 321 -7.92 8.27 14.51
CA LEU A 321 -8.14 9.62 13.98
C LEU A 321 -7.82 10.69 15.04
N GLY A 322 -8.19 10.47 16.30
CA GLY A 322 -7.83 11.38 17.37
C GLY A 322 -6.32 11.46 17.61
N GLN A 323 -5.58 10.35 17.51
CA GLN A 323 -4.13 10.37 17.63
C GLN A 323 -3.47 11.15 16.50
N GLN A 324 -3.95 10.96 15.26
CA GLN A 324 -3.48 11.71 14.10
C GLN A 324 -3.74 13.21 14.25
N MET A 325 -4.93 13.60 14.72
CA MET A 325 -5.24 14.99 15.06
C MET A 325 -4.25 15.56 16.08
N GLY A 326 -3.96 14.80 17.15
CA GLY A 326 -2.99 15.20 18.17
C GLY A 326 -1.59 15.41 17.59
N ARG A 327 -1.11 14.53 16.71
CA ARG A 327 0.20 14.68 16.04
C ARG A 327 0.24 15.90 15.12
N LEU A 328 -0.85 16.23 14.43
CA LEU A 328 -0.94 17.47 13.64
C LEU A 328 -0.88 18.73 14.52
N GLN A 329 -1.38 18.65 15.75
CA GLN A 329 -1.35 19.77 16.69
C GLN A 329 0.04 19.98 17.32
N VAL A 330 0.75 18.90 17.69
CA VAL A 330 1.98 18.98 18.50
C VAL A 330 3.22 18.31 17.87
N GLY A 331 3.17 18.00 16.56
CA GLY A 331 4.22 17.30 15.83
C GLY A 331 4.15 15.78 15.95
N ASN A 332 4.78 15.05 15.02
CA ASN A 332 4.81 13.59 15.00
C ASN A 332 5.33 12.99 16.32
N ASP A 333 6.42 13.56 16.86
CA ASP A 333 7.01 13.15 18.14
C ASP A 333 6.20 13.61 19.36
N SER A 334 5.10 14.34 19.13
CA SER A 334 4.27 14.92 20.19
C SER A 334 5.10 15.73 21.17
N SER A 335 5.93 16.65 20.67
CA SER A 335 6.88 17.39 21.51
C SER A 335 6.93 18.89 21.21
N GLU A 336 6.39 19.32 20.07
CA GLU A 336 6.44 20.71 19.61
C GLU A 336 5.44 21.60 20.38
N ASN A 337 5.71 22.90 20.40
CA ASN A 337 4.74 23.86 20.88
C ASN A 337 3.69 24.10 19.77
N PRO A 338 2.39 23.90 20.03
CA PRO A 338 1.35 24.01 19.01
C PRO A 338 1.21 25.43 18.44
N VAL A 339 1.47 26.47 19.23
CA VAL A 339 1.40 27.87 18.74
C VAL A 339 2.55 28.13 17.77
N GLU A 340 3.78 27.76 18.11
CA GLU A 340 4.95 27.93 17.24
C GLU A 340 4.81 27.08 15.97
N ARG A 341 4.40 25.82 16.11
CA ARG A 341 4.17 24.89 15.00
C ARG A 341 3.17 25.45 13.99
N LEU A 342 1.99 25.86 14.46
CA LEU A 342 0.93 26.37 13.58
C LEU A 342 1.28 27.73 12.96
N ASN A 343 2.14 28.51 13.61
CA ASN A 343 2.67 29.77 13.06
C ASN A 343 3.85 29.58 12.10
N ALA A 344 4.43 28.37 12.02
CA ALA A 344 5.56 28.11 11.13
C ALA A 344 5.19 28.41 9.68
N VAL A 345 6.09 29.11 9.00
CA VAL A 345 5.90 29.56 7.64
C VAL A 345 6.86 28.81 6.72
N GLU A 346 6.34 28.39 5.59
CA GLU A 346 7.10 27.80 4.50
C GLU A 346 6.94 28.66 3.24
N THR A 347 8.01 28.85 2.48
CA THR A 347 7.93 29.52 1.18
C THR A 347 7.51 28.51 0.12
N VAL A 348 6.43 28.79 -0.60
CA VAL A 348 5.94 27.92 -1.68
C VAL A 348 7.02 27.84 -2.78
N PRO A 349 7.45 26.63 -3.18
CA PRO A 349 8.49 26.45 -4.19
C PRO A 349 8.24 27.27 -5.46
N GLY A 350 9.27 27.97 -5.93
CA GLY A 350 9.18 28.80 -7.14
C GLY A 350 8.40 30.11 -6.99
N THR A 351 8.01 30.50 -5.76
CA THR A 351 7.30 31.75 -5.50
C THR A 351 7.90 32.50 -4.30
N THR A 352 7.44 33.73 -4.06
CA THR A 352 7.70 34.47 -2.81
C THR A 352 6.54 34.35 -1.82
N GLN A 353 5.57 33.46 -2.08
CA GLN A 353 4.39 33.33 -1.26
C GLN A 353 4.71 32.48 -0.03
N GLU A 354 4.41 33.03 1.14
CA GLU A 354 4.47 32.35 2.41
C GLU A 354 3.17 31.58 2.68
N ARG A 355 3.27 30.31 3.07
CA ARG A 355 2.16 29.47 3.52
C ARG A 355 2.38 28.98 4.94
N ARG A 356 1.30 28.77 5.68
CA ARG A 356 1.30 28.07 6.97
C ARG A 356 0.83 26.65 6.76
N ALA A 357 1.73 25.79 6.26
CA ALA A 357 1.42 24.42 5.87
C ALA A 357 0.72 23.64 7.01
N ASN A 358 1.33 23.67 8.19
CA ASN A 358 0.82 23.05 9.42
C ASN A 358 -0.63 23.41 9.77
N ALA A 359 -1.00 24.68 9.66
CA ALA A 359 -2.35 25.13 9.94
C ALA A 359 -3.34 24.68 8.85
N GLY A 360 -2.90 24.75 7.58
CA GLY A 360 -3.66 24.27 6.44
C GLY A 360 -3.94 22.76 6.50
N ALA A 361 -2.94 21.95 6.84
CA ALA A 361 -3.08 20.51 6.96
C ALA A 361 -3.99 20.09 8.12
N LEU A 362 -3.94 20.80 9.25
CA LEU A 362 -4.89 20.60 10.33
C LEU A 362 -6.32 20.96 9.90
N GLY A 363 -6.50 22.03 9.12
CA GLY A 363 -7.80 22.41 8.54
C GLY A 363 -8.33 21.36 7.57
N TYR A 364 -7.47 20.85 6.69
CA TYR A 364 -7.78 19.78 5.76
C TYR A 364 -8.18 18.49 6.48
N PHE A 365 -7.43 18.09 7.51
CA PHE A 365 -7.76 16.94 8.36
C PHE A 365 -9.14 17.09 9.02
N VAL A 366 -9.38 18.22 9.69
CA VAL A 366 -10.65 18.48 10.38
C VAL A 366 -11.83 18.48 9.40
N GLY A 367 -11.64 19.09 8.22
CA GLY A 367 -12.64 19.07 7.16
C GLY A 367 -12.94 17.66 6.67
N GLY A 368 -11.92 16.82 6.47
CA GLY A 368 -12.10 15.46 5.99
C GLY A 368 -12.79 14.55 7.02
N VAL A 369 -12.41 14.65 8.30
CA VAL A 369 -13.10 13.93 9.40
C VAL A 369 -14.55 14.39 9.52
N TYR A 370 -14.82 15.69 9.37
CA TYR A 370 -16.18 16.20 9.43
C TYR A 370 -17.03 15.70 8.24
N ALA A 371 -16.49 15.75 7.02
CA ALA A 371 -17.14 15.21 5.83
C ALA A 371 -17.43 13.70 5.98
N ALA A 372 -16.47 12.94 6.50
CA ALA A 372 -16.62 11.52 6.80
C ALA A 372 -17.73 11.25 7.83
N THR A 373 -17.76 12.03 8.91
CA THR A 373 -18.77 11.92 9.97
C THR A 373 -20.18 12.17 9.43
N GLN A 374 -20.35 13.18 8.58
CA GLN A 374 -21.62 13.49 7.91
C GLN A 374 -22.03 12.42 6.89
N ALA A 375 -21.06 11.81 6.19
CA ALA A 375 -21.31 10.75 5.24
C ALA A 375 -21.64 9.41 5.90
N ARG A 376 -21.16 9.17 7.13
CA ARG A 376 -21.46 7.97 7.93
C ARG A 376 -22.88 7.99 8.50
N SER A 377 -23.28 9.09 9.12
CA SER A 377 -24.57 9.17 9.81
C SER A 377 -25.22 10.54 9.64
N GLN A 378 -26.55 10.57 9.54
CA GLN A 378 -27.35 11.79 9.61
C GLN A 378 -27.83 12.11 11.03
N ASP A 379 -27.57 11.22 12.01
CA ASP A 379 -27.94 11.43 13.41
C ASP A 379 -26.92 12.34 14.10
N VAL A 380 -27.36 13.55 14.43
CA VAL A 380 -26.54 14.56 15.13
C VAL A 380 -26.00 14.04 16.47
N ALA A 381 -26.73 13.18 17.18
CA ALA A 381 -26.27 12.61 18.45
C ALA A 381 -25.11 11.63 18.23
N GLU A 382 -25.23 10.74 17.25
CA GLU A 382 -24.17 9.79 16.88
C GLU A 382 -22.91 10.51 16.36
N GLN A 383 -23.10 11.56 15.54
CA GLN A 383 -21.99 12.39 15.07
C GLN A 383 -21.25 13.06 16.25
N ARG A 384 -21.99 13.56 17.24
CA ARG A 384 -21.40 14.17 18.44
C ARG A 384 -20.66 13.15 19.29
N GLU A 385 -21.19 11.94 19.45
CA GLU A 385 -20.52 10.87 20.18
C GLU A 385 -19.20 10.49 19.51
N THR A 386 -19.25 10.28 18.19
CA THR A 386 -18.08 9.98 17.33
C THR A 386 -16.99 11.04 17.51
N VAL A 387 -17.33 12.33 17.33
CA VAL A 387 -16.36 13.42 17.52
C VAL A 387 -15.84 13.48 18.95
N THR A 388 -16.67 13.21 19.97
CA THR A 388 -16.21 13.18 21.36
C THR A 388 -15.13 12.12 21.57
N ALA A 389 -15.28 10.94 20.96
CA ALA A 389 -14.29 9.86 21.05
C ALA A 389 -12.96 10.27 20.39
N ILE A 390 -13.02 10.89 19.20
CA ILE A 390 -11.85 11.44 18.50
C ILE A 390 -11.13 12.45 19.40
N LEU A 391 -11.86 13.43 19.94
CA LEU A 391 -11.29 14.50 20.77
C LEU A 391 -10.68 13.98 22.07
N LYS A 392 -11.31 12.98 22.72
CA LYS A 392 -10.74 12.32 23.90
C LYS A 392 -9.40 11.68 23.58
N SER A 393 -9.27 11.04 22.42
CA SER A 393 -8.01 10.43 22.01
C SER A 393 -6.95 11.48 21.65
N ALA A 394 -7.32 12.54 20.93
CA ALA A 394 -6.43 13.67 20.65
C ALA A 394 -5.88 14.29 21.94
N LEU A 395 -6.72 14.46 22.96
CA LEU A 395 -6.31 14.94 24.27
C LEU A 395 -5.24 14.05 24.90
N THR A 396 -5.31 12.71 24.75
CA THR A 396 -4.27 11.82 25.31
C THR A 396 -2.89 12.04 24.70
N VAL A 397 -2.83 12.40 23.41
CA VAL A 397 -1.56 12.73 22.72
C VAL A 397 -1.03 14.06 23.24
N VAL A 398 -1.88 15.08 23.29
CA VAL A 398 -1.51 16.41 23.80
C VAL A 398 -1.10 16.35 25.29
N ASP A 399 -1.73 15.49 26.10
CA ASP A 399 -1.44 15.33 27.54
C ASP A 399 -0.10 14.61 27.79
N LYS A 400 0.28 13.61 26.98
CA LYS A 400 1.55 12.87 27.15
C LYS A 400 2.77 13.79 27.15
N VAL A 401 2.69 14.90 26.42
CA VAL A 401 3.78 15.87 26.27
C VAL A 401 4.06 16.66 27.55
N ALA A 402 3.07 16.82 28.43
CA ALA A 402 3.23 17.52 29.70
C ALA A 402 4.03 16.69 30.74
N SER A 403 4.07 15.37 30.58
CA SER A 403 4.68 14.43 31.55
C SER A 403 6.22 14.35 31.49
N LEU A 404 6.86 14.92 30.46
CA LEU A 404 8.32 15.08 30.41
C LEU A 404 8.83 16.20 31.36
N GLY A 405 7.92 16.94 31.99
CA GLY A 405 8.19 17.80 33.14
C GLY A 405 7.92 17.08 34.47
N GLY A 406 8.64 16.00 34.76
CA GLY A 406 8.59 15.35 36.07
C GLY A 406 9.02 16.29 37.22
N PRO A 407 8.78 15.92 38.50
CA PRO A 407 8.96 16.80 39.68
C PRO A 407 10.39 17.28 39.94
N THR A 408 11.38 16.87 39.14
CA THR A 408 12.77 17.31 39.16
C THR A 408 13.30 17.79 37.80
N GLY A 409 12.47 17.82 36.76
CA GLY A 409 12.83 18.27 35.42
C GLY A 409 12.76 19.78 35.32
N ARG A 410 13.85 20.43 34.88
CA ARG A 410 13.93 21.87 34.68
C ARG A 410 12.67 22.39 33.99
N VAL A 411 12.03 23.36 34.62
CA VAL A 411 11.05 24.24 34.00
C VAL A 411 11.63 24.67 32.65
N ILE A 412 11.06 24.21 31.55
CA ILE A 412 11.19 24.89 30.26
C ILE A 412 10.42 26.20 30.44
N ALA A 413 11.06 27.15 31.11
CA ALA A 413 10.49 28.43 31.46
C ALA A 413 10.48 29.28 30.18
N GLY A 414 9.28 29.49 29.63
CA GLY A 414 9.02 30.43 28.54
C GLY A 414 8.43 29.76 27.30
N GLY A 415 7.21 30.16 26.92
CA GLY A 415 6.56 29.85 25.62
C GLY A 415 6.03 28.43 25.45
N ALA A 416 6.91 27.43 25.55
CA ALA A 416 6.63 26.05 25.14
C ALA A 416 5.50 25.36 25.95
N ALA A 417 5.45 25.59 27.28
CA ALA A 417 4.44 25.03 28.17
C ALA A 417 3.05 25.67 28.00
N VAL A 418 3.00 26.97 27.67
CA VAL A 418 1.77 27.76 27.59
C VAL A 418 0.94 27.35 26.37
N GLY A 419 1.57 27.17 25.21
CA GLY A 419 0.84 26.75 24.00
C GLY A 419 0.19 25.38 24.15
N LYS A 420 0.85 24.44 24.85
CA LYS A 420 0.30 23.09 25.10
C LYS A 420 -0.89 23.13 26.06
N GLU A 421 -0.79 23.90 27.13
CA GLU A 421 -1.90 24.12 28.06
C GLU A 421 -3.11 24.72 27.33
N TRP A 422 -2.89 25.70 26.45
CA TRP A 422 -3.94 26.31 25.64
C TRP A 422 -4.59 25.32 24.65
N MET A 423 -3.81 24.39 24.10
CA MET A 423 -4.37 23.31 23.27
C MET A 423 -5.21 22.33 24.10
N GLN A 424 -4.74 21.93 25.28
CA GLN A 424 -5.52 21.07 26.19
C GLN A 424 -6.84 21.72 26.58
N ILE A 425 -6.82 23.03 26.85
CA ILE A 425 -8.03 23.80 27.18
C ILE A 425 -9.00 23.79 26.00
N ALA A 426 -8.51 24.03 24.78
CA ALA A 426 -9.33 24.01 23.56
C ALA A 426 -10.04 22.66 23.40
N VAL A 427 -9.30 21.55 23.48
CA VAL A 427 -9.86 20.20 23.35
C VAL A 427 -10.84 19.89 24.49
N LYS A 428 -10.50 20.22 25.75
CA LYS A 428 -11.39 20.01 26.91
C LYS A 428 -12.69 20.80 26.79
N ASN A 429 -12.62 22.05 26.37
CA ASN A 429 -13.79 22.90 26.17
C ASN A 429 -14.69 22.37 25.04
N ALA A 430 -14.10 21.91 23.93
CA ALA A 430 -14.84 21.29 22.84
C ALA A 430 -15.52 19.97 23.26
N ILE A 431 -14.87 19.17 24.12
CA ILE A 431 -15.47 17.96 24.69
C ILE A 431 -16.68 18.32 25.55
N ALA A 432 -16.54 19.33 26.42
CA ALA A 432 -17.58 19.76 27.37
C ALA A 432 -18.78 20.48 26.70
N ASP A 433 -18.62 20.97 25.47
CA ASP A 433 -19.71 21.61 24.72
C ASP A 433 -20.59 20.58 23.99
N GLU A 434 -21.39 19.85 24.78
CA GLU A 434 -22.31 18.82 24.30
C GLU A 434 -23.43 19.37 23.39
N GLY A 435 -23.70 20.68 23.44
CA GLY A 435 -24.74 21.35 22.66
C GLY A 435 -24.31 21.69 21.24
N SER A 436 -23.01 21.81 20.98
CA SER A 436 -22.47 22.18 19.67
C SER A 436 -22.55 21.06 18.63
N ALA A 437 -22.60 21.45 17.35
CA ALA A 437 -22.52 20.49 16.24
C ALA A 437 -21.14 19.84 16.17
N ALA A 438 -21.07 18.63 15.60
CA ALA A 438 -19.83 17.85 15.49
C ALA A 438 -18.66 18.63 14.84
N GLY A 439 -18.93 19.30 13.71
CA GLY A 439 -17.91 20.13 13.02
C GLY A 439 -17.38 21.28 13.88
N ILE A 440 -18.26 21.99 14.58
CA ILE A 440 -17.88 23.10 15.48
C ILE A 440 -16.97 22.60 16.61
N ARG A 441 -17.21 21.39 17.12
CA ARG A 441 -16.38 20.81 18.18
C ARG A 441 -14.99 20.43 17.68
N LEU A 442 -14.89 19.84 16.50
CA LEU A 442 -13.59 19.55 15.88
C LEU A 442 -12.80 20.84 15.62
N GLU A 443 -13.46 21.86 15.06
CA GLU A 443 -12.89 23.17 14.78
C GLU A 443 -12.33 23.83 16.04
N ARG A 444 -13.14 23.92 17.10
CA ARG A 444 -12.74 24.52 18.38
C ARG A 444 -11.65 23.74 19.11
N ALA A 445 -11.56 22.44 18.89
CA ALA A 445 -10.51 21.62 19.46
C ALA A 445 -9.19 21.73 18.68
N ALA A 446 -9.22 22.19 17.43
CA ALA A 446 -8.08 22.18 16.53
C ALA A 446 -7.03 23.24 16.89
N LEU A 447 -7.45 24.46 17.23
CA LEU A 447 -6.57 25.59 17.50
C LEU A 447 -6.42 25.86 19.01
N PRO A 448 -5.24 26.30 19.50
CA PRO A 448 -5.04 26.57 20.91
C PRO A 448 -5.86 27.78 21.36
N VAL A 449 -6.38 27.77 22.60
CA VAL A 449 -7.20 28.86 23.16
C VAL A 449 -6.63 29.32 24.50
N ASN A 450 -6.51 30.64 24.68
CA ASN A 450 -6.06 31.21 25.94
C ASN A 450 -7.17 31.11 27.00
N ALA A 451 -6.89 30.43 28.11
CA ALA A 451 -7.84 30.22 29.21
C ALA A 451 -8.38 31.52 29.84
N GLN A 452 -7.59 32.60 29.82
CA GLN A 452 -7.90 33.84 30.54
C GLN A 452 -8.79 34.77 29.71
N THR A 453 -8.54 34.83 28.39
CA THR A 453 -9.26 35.73 27.48
C THR A 453 -10.32 35.02 26.65
N GLY A 454 -10.23 33.70 26.49
CA GLY A 454 -11.06 32.93 25.57
C GLY A 454 -10.70 33.16 24.09
N GLU A 455 -9.65 33.92 23.81
CA GLU A 455 -9.18 34.22 22.45
C GLU A 455 -8.29 33.09 21.92
N LEU A 456 -8.18 33.00 20.59
CA LEU A 456 -7.25 32.08 19.95
C LEU A 456 -5.81 32.39 20.38
N GLY A 457 -5.08 31.35 20.74
CA GLY A 457 -3.66 31.41 21.09
C GLY A 457 -2.73 31.56 19.88
N VAL A 458 -3.31 31.69 18.68
CA VAL A 458 -2.63 31.88 17.39
C VAL A 458 -3.17 33.14 16.71
N GLY A 459 -2.37 33.75 15.85
CA GLY A 459 -2.79 34.96 15.13
C GLY A 459 -3.75 34.70 13.98
N ASP A 460 -4.41 35.75 13.49
CA ASP A 460 -5.43 35.70 12.42
C ASP A 460 -4.97 34.97 11.16
N ASN A 461 -3.69 35.09 10.80
CA ASN A 461 -3.17 34.41 9.61
C ASN A 461 -3.12 32.88 9.75
N VAL A 462 -2.96 32.36 10.98
CA VAL A 462 -3.04 30.92 11.26
C VAL A 462 -4.49 30.48 11.17
N ALA A 463 -5.40 31.23 11.80
CA ALA A 463 -6.83 30.95 11.77
C ALA A 463 -7.35 30.94 10.33
N SER A 464 -7.01 31.94 9.51
CA SER A 464 -7.38 32.01 8.10
C SER A 464 -6.85 30.82 7.31
N ALA A 465 -5.58 30.44 7.47
CA ALA A 465 -5.01 29.30 6.75
C ALA A 465 -5.70 27.96 7.09
N PHE A 466 -6.07 27.80 8.36
CA PHE A 466 -6.83 26.64 8.85
C PHE A 466 -8.28 26.67 8.30
N GLU A 467 -8.99 27.78 8.47
CA GLU A 467 -10.39 27.95 8.06
C GLU A 467 -10.56 27.81 6.55
N ASP A 468 -9.64 28.35 5.74
CA ASP A 468 -9.68 28.26 4.28
C ASP A 468 -9.66 26.79 3.82
N ARG A 469 -8.79 25.97 4.43
CA ARG A 469 -8.69 24.54 4.09
C ARG A 469 -9.87 23.74 4.65
N LEU A 470 -10.27 24.01 5.89
CA LEU A 470 -11.47 23.41 6.50
C LEU A 470 -12.71 23.65 5.63
N ALA A 471 -12.95 24.90 5.25
CA ALA A 471 -14.11 25.30 4.46
C ALA A 471 -14.04 24.79 3.02
N SER A 472 -12.84 24.66 2.44
CA SER A 472 -12.65 24.02 1.14
C SER A 472 -13.08 22.55 1.20
N VAL A 473 -12.40 21.76 2.04
CA VAL A 473 -12.60 20.31 2.15
C VAL A 473 -14.04 19.97 2.53
N THR A 474 -14.62 20.68 3.51
CA THR A 474 -16.02 20.46 3.93
C THR A 474 -17.01 20.63 2.77
N ARG A 475 -16.70 21.46 1.77
CA ARG A 475 -17.55 21.69 0.60
C ARG A 475 -17.27 20.74 -0.56
N THR A 476 -16.03 20.29 -0.70
CA THR A 476 -15.58 19.56 -1.90
C THR A 476 -15.44 18.07 -1.72
N ALA A 477 -15.14 17.60 -0.51
CA ALA A 477 -14.85 16.19 -0.27
C ALA A 477 -16.06 15.29 -0.57
N GLN A 478 -15.79 14.16 -1.24
CA GLN A 478 -16.78 13.14 -1.58
C GLN A 478 -16.37 11.77 -1.00
N PRO A 479 -16.74 11.48 0.28
CA PRO A 479 -16.26 10.32 1.04
C PRO A 479 -16.86 8.97 0.65
#